data_AF-A0A8S3TGW3-F1
#
_entry.id   AF-A0A8S3TGW3-F1
#
_cell.length_a   1.000
_cell.length_b   1.000
_cell.length_c   1.000
_cell.angle_alpha   90.00
_cell.angle_beta   90.00
_cell.angle_gamma   90.00
#
_symmetry.space_group_name_H-M   'P 1'
#
loop_
_entity.id
_entity.type
_entity.pdbx_description
1 polymer ?
#
loop_
_entity_poly.entity_id
_entity_poly.type
_entity_poly.pdbx_seq_one_letter_code
_entity_poly.pdbx_strand_id
1 'polypeptide(L)'
;MIHILEKTQTEVYTAFLAEYPDIKMSQRFFEKCKPFFVRPVREQDRTTCCCRYHIEFRTIFSECMKQRKLILESTHDRAIVEARYPIFKSQADMFAETLCPKGTNKEHYKTECLNRKCQNCGVANLLLMPEENDTTDEAIEVTWEFEQHGKTSNSRLLYRTFLPTIVFVYTTFQKTLAREEIQSSYFQRTEVSLHVLIIYRHAVLEYDGKDSTNENPNIIKEHFFVVSNDDKHDHHFVHEVQIKIKEYLNYISYNVSTMHEYTDGCQCQYKSRHCMGDVSNGQQDFGYDRLIRNYFETSHAKGPQDAAGGYVKRQADLAILRRKATIQTAHDFYKFANENLQETRDSSVCLRRVFRFIDNIDRNRDRYFKSIPQNRNIHQIISEREGLLSVRNLSCYSCDSCLLNMAHSCQHTELVGLVKNIQTEKERGCAIVEDISPDDDFEVVDMIRKGSLVALYTDDEGEDFYLMKAGSCQEKLKSSETDDWQGQYPEGTTVIRGLYYRKTGPLSYSLIKRKNVIVSVKSVLYVTNDILTDSVIDLSLAIHEEIIGLAEQSSL
;
A
#
# COMPACT_ATOMS: atom_id res chain seq x y z
N MET A 1 -10.43 -15.10 28.59
CA MET A 1 -8.99 -14.71 28.59
C MET A 1 -8.65 -13.58 27.60
N ILE A 2 -9.21 -12.39 27.83
CA ILE A 2 -8.78 -11.11 27.24
C ILE A 2 -7.26 -11.00 27.45
N HIS A 3 -6.48 -10.92 26.36
CA HIS A 3 -5.03 -10.93 26.45
C HIS A 3 -4.59 -9.70 27.28
N ILE A 4 -3.80 -9.90 28.33
CA ILE A 4 -3.41 -8.84 29.28
C ILE A 4 -2.72 -7.63 28.59
N LEU A 5 -2.25 -7.83 27.36
CA LEU A 5 -1.64 -6.82 26.49
C LEU A 5 -2.66 -5.90 25.79
N GLU A 6 -3.94 -6.25 25.78
CA GLU A 6 -5.01 -5.46 25.16
C GLU A 6 -5.75 -4.55 26.14
N LYS A 7 -5.62 -4.81 27.45
CA LYS A 7 -6.16 -4.00 28.54
C LYS A 7 -5.22 -2.85 28.91
N THR A 8 -5.79 -1.70 29.23
CA THR A 8 -5.08 -0.60 29.90
C THR A 8 -4.59 -1.04 31.28
N GLN A 9 -3.56 -0.38 31.84
CA GLN A 9 -3.03 -0.79 33.15
C GLN A 9 -4.06 -0.72 34.27
N THR A 10 -4.97 0.25 34.21
CA THR A 10 -6.09 0.37 35.15
C THR A 10 -7.04 -0.82 35.01
N GLU A 11 -7.39 -1.25 33.80
CA GLU A 11 -8.26 -2.43 33.60
C GLU A 11 -7.60 -3.73 34.04
N VAL A 12 -6.27 -3.86 33.86
CA VAL A 12 -5.52 -5.02 34.37
C VAL A 12 -5.50 -5.01 35.89
N TYR A 13 -5.28 -3.85 36.51
CA TYR A 13 -5.29 -3.69 37.96
C TYR A 13 -6.68 -3.99 38.57
N THR A 14 -7.75 -3.47 37.98
CA THR A 14 -9.12 -3.74 38.45
C THR A 14 -9.48 -5.21 38.29
N ALA A 15 -9.06 -5.85 37.19
CA ALA A 15 -9.24 -7.29 37.00
C ALA A 15 -8.44 -8.11 38.02
N PHE A 16 -7.21 -7.70 38.33
CA PHE A 16 -6.36 -8.33 39.34
C PHE A 16 -6.99 -8.29 40.74
N LEU A 17 -7.56 -7.14 41.15
CA LEU A 17 -8.26 -7.04 42.43
C LEU A 17 -9.57 -7.85 42.47
N ALA A 18 -10.26 -7.98 41.33
CA ALA A 18 -11.46 -8.80 41.23
C ALA A 18 -11.14 -10.30 41.31
N GLU A 19 -10.02 -10.73 40.75
CA GLU A 19 -9.57 -12.13 40.74
C GLU A 19 -8.87 -12.52 42.05
N TYR A 20 -8.22 -11.57 42.72
CA TYR A 20 -7.50 -11.77 43.98
C TYR A 20 -7.91 -10.74 45.05
N PRO A 21 -9.16 -10.81 45.57
CA PRO A 21 -9.71 -9.80 46.49
C PRO A 21 -8.95 -9.71 47.83
N ASP A 22 -8.24 -10.77 48.22
CA ASP A 22 -7.47 -10.83 49.46
C ASP A 22 -6.12 -10.08 49.37
N ILE A 23 -5.64 -9.79 48.16
CA ILE A 23 -4.37 -9.11 47.95
C ILE A 23 -4.59 -7.59 48.00
N LYS A 24 -4.17 -6.97 49.11
CA LYS A 24 -4.18 -5.52 49.27
C LYS A 24 -2.96 -4.90 48.57
N MET A 25 -3.15 -4.48 47.33
CA MET A 25 -2.11 -3.85 46.52
C MET A 25 -2.63 -2.53 45.94
N SER A 26 -1.79 -1.48 45.94
CA SER A 26 -2.13 -0.21 45.27
C SER A 26 -1.79 -0.26 43.79
N GLN A 27 -2.51 0.49 42.96
CA GLN A 27 -2.28 0.54 41.52
C GLN A 27 -0.82 0.85 41.18
N ARG A 28 -0.24 1.89 41.79
CA ARG A 28 1.17 2.25 41.55
C ARG A 28 2.16 1.12 41.88
N PHE A 29 1.88 0.30 42.89
CA PHE A 29 2.74 -0.83 43.22
C PHE A 29 2.54 -1.98 42.25
N PHE A 30 1.29 -2.25 41.85
CA PHE A 30 0.96 -3.21 40.80
C PHE A 30 1.67 -2.91 39.48
N GLU A 31 1.67 -1.64 39.05
CA GLU A 31 2.35 -1.19 37.83
C GLU A 31 3.89 -1.35 37.92
N LYS A 32 4.47 -1.28 39.13
CA LYS A 32 5.91 -1.53 39.38
C LYS A 32 6.29 -3.00 39.36
N CYS A 33 5.37 -3.91 39.67
CA CYS A 33 5.58 -5.36 39.61
C CYS A 33 5.65 -5.88 38.16
N LYS A 34 5.40 -5.02 37.18
CA LYS A 34 5.47 -5.35 35.76
C LYS A 34 6.92 -5.63 35.32
N PRO A 35 7.19 -6.72 34.57
CA PRO A 35 8.51 -6.95 34.00
C PRO A 35 8.94 -5.79 33.10
N PHE A 36 10.18 -5.33 33.27
CA PHE A 36 10.71 -4.10 32.67
C PHE A 36 10.61 -4.03 31.14
N PHE A 37 10.52 -5.18 30.46
CA PHE A 37 10.44 -5.30 29.00
C PHE A 37 9.00 -5.22 28.44
N VAL A 38 7.97 -5.23 29.28
CA VAL A 38 6.57 -5.17 28.83
C VAL A 38 6.11 -3.71 28.77
N ARG A 39 6.01 -3.14 27.56
CA ARG A 39 5.51 -1.77 27.36
C ARG A 39 3.97 -1.74 27.29
N PRO A 40 3.30 -0.75 27.92
CA PRO A 40 1.85 -0.60 27.82
C PRO A 40 1.45 -0.19 26.40
N VAL A 41 0.46 -0.83 25.81
CA VAL A 41 -0.12 -0.45 24.51
C VAL A 41 -1.14 0.66 24.76
N ARG A 42 -0.88 1.86 24.25
CA ARG A 42 -1.84 2.98 24.25
C ARG A 42 -2.65 2.95 22.96
N GLU A 43 -3.82 3.57 22.95
CA GLU A 43 -4.66 3.69 21.75
C GLU A 43 -3.92 4.35 20.58
N GLN A 44 -3.12 5.38 20.88
CA GLN A 44 -2.19 6.01 19.93
C GLN A 44 -1.12 5.06 19.35
N ASP A 45 -0.76 3.99 20.06
CA ASP A 45 0.21 2.99 19.56
C ASP A 45 -0.47 2.05 18.54
N ARG A 46 -1.81 2.06 18.45
CA ARG A 46 -2.60 1.30 17.47
C ARG A 46 -2.91 2.10 16.20
N THR A 47 -2.73 3.42 16.24
CA THR A 47 -3.03 4.37 15.14
C THR A 47 -1.79 5.06 14.60
N THR A 48 -0.61 4.44 14.73
CA THR A 48 0.62 4.96 14.13
C THR A 48 0.99 4.17 12.89
N CYS A 49 1.08 4.85 11.76
CA CYS A 49 1.62 4.27 10.55
C CYS A 49 3.11 3.95 10.78
N CYS A 50 3.48 2.67 10.65
CA CYS A 50 4.86 2.21 10.76
C CYS A 50 5.55 2.14 9.38
N CYS A 51 5.19 3.00 8.43
CA CYS A 51 5.93 3.09 7.16
C CYS A 51 7.32 3.69 7.44
N ARG A 52 8.29 3.41 6.56
CA ARG A 52 9.65 3.93 6.68
C ARG A 52 9.65 5.45 6.90
N TYR A 53 8.89 6.17 6.08
CA TYR A 53 8.76 7.62 6.18
C TYR A 53 8.29 8.10 7.56
N HIS A 54 7.20 7.53 8.10
CA HIS A 54 6.69 7.93 9.40
C HIS A 54 7.58 7.52 10.57
N ILE A 55 8.25 6.36 10.49
CA ILE A 55 9.18 5.94 11.53
C ILE A 55 10.43 6.81 11.51
N GLU A 56 11.05 7.01 10.35
CA GLU A 56 12.23 7.88 10.19
C GLU A 56 11.91 9.29 10.68
N PHE A 57 10.79 9.86 10.23
CA PHE A 57 10.36 11.18 10.69
C PHE A 57 10.10 11.23 12.20
N ARG A 58 9.55 10.16 12.80
CA ARG A 58 9.36 10.07 14.26
C ARG A 58 10.69 10.02 15.02
N THR A 59 11.66 9.27 14.51
CA THR A 59 12.99 9.19 15.09
C THR A 59 13.68 10.55 15.02
N ILE A 60 13.72 11.16 13.84
CA ILE A 60 14.32 12.50 13.63
C ILE A 60 13.64 13.53 14.54
N PHE A 61 12.31 13.59 14.53
CA PHE A 61 11.54 14.47 15.41
C PHE A 61 11.93 14.30 16.88
N SER A 62 12.03 13.06 17.36
CA SER A 62 12.38 12.79 18.76
C SER A 62 13.80 13.27 19.10
N GLU A 63 14.78 13.08 18.22
CA GLU A 63 16.15 13.53 18.48
C GLU A 63 16.28 15.06 18.41
N CYS A 64 15.66 15.70 17.42
CA CYS A 64 15.59 17.17 17.33
C CYS A 64 14.97 17.77 18.59
N MET A 65 13.85 17.22 19.09
CA MET A 65 13.19 17.74 20.30
C MET A 65 14.03 17.52 21.57
N LYS A 66 14.80 16.43 21.66
CA LYS A 66 15.76 16.23 22.76
C LYS A 66 16.88 17.25 22.71
N GLN A 67 17.44 17.51 21.53
CA GLN A 67 18.51 18.50 21.35
C GLN A 67 18.02 19.90 21.68
N ARG A 68 16.83 20.28 21.20
CA ARG A 68 16.18 21.53 21.57
C ARG A 68 16.02 21.69 23.08
N LYS A 69 15.65 20.61 23.78
CA LYS A 69 15.56 20.59 25.24
C LYS A 69 16.91 20.79 25.92
N LEU A 70 17.98 20.13 25.45
CA LEU A 70 19.32 20.25 26.03
C LEU A 70 19.87 21.67 25.90
N ILE A 71 19.69 22.29 24.72
CA ILE A 71 20.10 23.68 24.47
C ILE A 71 19.35 24.61 25.45
N LEU A 72 18.03 24.47 25.56
CA LEU A 72 17.21 25.26 26.50
C LEU A 72 17.60 25.09 27.97
N GLU A 73 18.12 23.91 28.37
CA GLU A 73 18.62 23.68 29.73
C GLU A 73 19.94 24.40 30.02
N SER A 74 20.71 24.73 28.98
CA SER A 74 21.98 25.47 29.09
C SER A 74 21.81 27.00 29.01
N THR A 75 20.64 27.50 28.60
CA THR A 75 20.39 28.92 28.37
C THR A 75 19.96 29.67 29.63
N HIS A 76 20.60 30.81 29.91
CA HIS A 76 20.07 31.80 30.86
C HIS A 76 18.77 32.38 30.27
N ASP A 77 17.66 32.34 31.00
CA ASP A 77 16.30 32.71 30.54
C ASP A 77 15.51 31.68 29.73
N ARG A 78 15.66 30.39 30.08
CA ARG A 78 14.89 29.26 29.52
C ARG A 78 13.43 29.56 29.22
N ALA A 79 12.67 30.16 30.15
CA ALA A 79 11.23 30.37 29.98
C ALA A 79 10.89 31.32 28.81
N ILE A 80 11.74 32.32 28.55
CA ILE A 80 11.56 33.27 27.45
C ILE A 80 11.93 32.60 26.13
N VAL A 81 13.02 31.84 26.11
CA VAL A 81 13.49 31.13 24.90
C VAL A 81 12.55 29.99 24.53
N GLU A 82 12.04 29.23 25.49
CA GLU A 82 11.06 28.15 25.28
C GLU A 82 9.71 28.67 24.77
N ALA A 83 9.30 29.89 25.15
CA ALA A 83 8.11 30.53 24.60
C ALA A 83 8.26 30.88 23.10
N ARG A 84 9.48 31.14 22.63
CA ARG A 84 9.79 31.43 21.23
C ARG A 84 10.11 30.16 20.42
N TYR A 85 10.73 29.18 21.05
CA TYR A 85 11.17 27.92 20.45
C TYR A 85 10.62 26.73 21.24
N PRO A 86 9.31 26.44 21.11
CA PRO A 86 8.66 25.42 21.93
C PRO A 86 9.21 24.02 21.64
N ILE A 87 9.18 23.17 22.67
CA ILE A 87 9.41 21.73 22.57
C ILE A 87 8.07 21.05 22.33
N PHE A 88 7.89 20.48 21.13
CA PHE A 88 6.66 19.80 20.76
C PHE A 88 6.58 18.41 21.40
N LYS A 89 5.42 18.08 21.97
CA LYS A 89 5.18 16.76 22.60
C LYS A 89 4.82 15.70 21.56
N SER A 90 4.26 16.13 20.43
CA SER A 90 3.89 15.26 19.32
C SER A 90 4.15 15.93 17.97
N GLN A 91 4.27 15.12 16.93
CA GLN A 91 4.35 15.61 15.54
C GLN A 91 3.11 16.42 15.16
N ALA A 92 1.93 16.06 15.69
CA ALA A 92 0.69 16.78 15.43
C ALA A 92 0.73 18.22 15.97
N ASP A 93 1.30 18.43 17.16
CA ASP A 93 1.48 19.75 17.75
C ASP A 93 2.41 20.61 16.87
N MET A 94 3.52 20.01 16.41
CA MET A 94 4.46 20.68 15.52
C MET A 94 3.81 21.03 14.17
N PHE A 95 3.03 20.11 13.59
CA PHE A 95 2.32 20.37 12.34
C PHE A 95 1.29 21.49 12.51
N ALA A 96 0.60 21.56 13.65
CA ALA A 96 -0.38 22.61 13.93
C ALA A 96 0.23 24.02 13.83
N GLU A 97 1.48 24.22 14.27
CA GLU A 97 2.19 25.50 14.13
C GLU A 97 2.48 25.88 12.67
N THR A 98 2.62 24.88 11.81
CA THR A 98 2.86 25.10 10.37
C THR A 98 1.59 25.30 9.56
N LEU A 99 0.42 25.27 10.20
CA LEU A 99 -0.89 25.35 9.58
C LEU A 99 -1.66 26.55 10.13
N CYS A 100 -2.55 27.12 9.33
CA CYS A 100 -3.48 28.13 9.84
C CYS A 100 -4.34 27.53 10.96
N PRO A 101 -4.73 28.32 11.97
CA PRO A 101 -5.68 27.87 12.99
C PRO A 101 -6.95 27.31 12.36
N LYS A 102 -7.53 26.28 12.99
CA LYS A 102 -8.86 25.80 12.61
C LYS A 102 -9.86 26.94 12.77
N GLY A 103 -10.78 27.08 11.80
CA GLY A 103 -11.85 28.08 11.91
C GLY A 103 -12.74 27.80 13.14
N THR A 104 -13.41 28.83 13.65
CA THR A 104 -14.36 28.69 14.76
C THR A 104 -15.40 27.61 14.43
N ASN A 105 -15.58 26.63 15.33
CA ASN A 105 -16.45 25.45 15.16
C ASN A 105 -16.09 24.52 13.99
N LYS A 106 -14.84 24.52 13.50
CA LYS A 106 -14.36 23.51 12.54
C LYS A 106 -13.48 22.46 13.21
N GLU A 107 -13.80 21.19 13.00
CA GLU A 107 -13.01 20.06 13.50
C GLU A 107 -11.70 19.84 12.71
N HIS A 108 -11.67 20.27 11.44
CA HIS A 108 -10.58 20.01 10.51
C HIS A 108 -9.88 21.30 10.04
N TYR A 109 -8.61 21.17 9.66
CA TYR A 109 -7.85 22.22 8.99
C TYR A 109 -8.35 22.42 7.56
N LYS A 110 -8.14 23.62 7.01
CA LYS A 110 -8.47 23.89 5.60
C LYS A 110 -7.63 23.02 4.67
N THR A 111 -8.24 22.48 3.63
CA THR A 111 -7.58 21.60 2.64
C THR A 111 -6.37 22.26 1.96
N GLU A 112 -6.45 23.57 1.70
CA GLU A 112 -5.32 24.35 1.13
C GLU A 112 -4.10 24.38 2.05
N CYS A 113 -4.29 24.38 3.38
CA CYS A 113 -3.21 24.36 4.36
C CYS A 113 -2.55 22.97 4.40
N LEU A 114 -3.38 21.92 4.45
CA LEU A 114 -2.93 20.52 4.44
C LEU A 114 -2.13 20.18 3.17
N ASN A 115 -2.59 20.67 2.02
CA ASN A 115 -1.93 20.48 0.72
C ASN A 115 -0.75 21.44 0.46
N ARG A 116 -0.34 22.25 1.46
CA ARG A 116 0.74 23.25 1.34
C ARG A 116 0.55 24.25 0.18
N LYS A 117 -0.69 24.61 -0.11
CA LYS A 117 -1.07 25.62 -1.12
C LYS A 117 -1.46 26.97 -0.50
N CYS A 118 -1.69 27.01 0.81
CA CYS A 118 -1.99 28.24 1.53
C CYS A 118 -0.77 29.16 1.57
N GLN A 119 -0.96 30.45 1.29
CA GLN A 119 0.10 31.45 1.34
C GLN A 119 0.38 31.96 2.77
N ASN A 120 -0.52 31.69 3.72
CA ASN A 120 -0.47 32.26 5.08
C ASN A 120 0.08 31.28 6.13
N CYS A 121 0.28 30.01 5.77
CA CYS A 121 0.90 29.03 6.65
C CYS A 121 1.90 28.19 5.88
N GLY A 122 2.92 27.71 6.56
CA GLY A 122 3.91 26.85 5.95
C GLY A 122 4.93 26.39 6.97
N VAL A 123 5.88 25.58 6.50
CA VAL A 123 6.99 25.11 7.33
C VAL A 123 7.87 26.26 7.85
N ALA A 124 7.88 27.40 7.16
CA ALA A 124 8.60 28.61 7.59
C ALA A 124 8.07 29.21 8.90
N ASN A 125 6.82 28.88 9.31
CA ASN A 125 6.30 29.30 10.62
C ASN A 125 6.98 28.55 11.77
N LEU A 126 7.58 27.39 11.48
CA LEU A 126 8.35 26.64 12.46
C LEU A 126 9.69 27.35 12.67
N LEU A 127 9.79 28.11 13.76
CA LEU A 127 11.05 28.77 14.11
C LEU A 127 12.09 27.75 14.57
N LEU A 128 13.26 27.82 13.94
CA LEU A 128 14.46 27.09 14.32
C LEU A 128 15.36 27.98 15.18
N MET A 129 15.99 27.40 16.20
CA MET A 129 16.99 28.07 17.02
C MET A 129 18.26 28.35 16.21
N PRO A 130 19.09 29.33 16.60
CA PRO A 130 20.36 29.59 15.92
C PRO A 130 21.24 28.35 15.77
N GLU A 131 21.33 27.55 16.83
CA GLU A 131 22.11 26.31 16.89
C GLU A 131 21.55 25.21 15.96
N GLU A 132 20.25 25.27 15.62
CA GLU A 132 19.62 24.35 14.67
C GLU A 132 19.79 24.80 13.21
N ASN A 133 20.12 26.08 12.98
CA ASN A 133 20.44 26.63 11.66
C ASN A 133 21.94 26.67 11.37
N ASP A 134 22.77 26.29 12.35
CA ASP A 134 24.21 26.27 12.19
C ASP A 134 24.60 25.13 11.23
N THR A 135 25.36 25.49 10.21
CA THR A 135 25.83 24.58 9.15
C THR A 135 27.35 24.56 9.06
N THR A 136 28.04 25.16 10.04
CA THR A 136 29.49 25.14 10.14
C THR A 136 29.97 23.77 10.62
N ASP A 137 31.26 23.47 10.41
CA ASP A 137 31.88 22.23 10.93
C ASP A 137 31.90 22.16 12.48
N GLU A 138 31.56 23.26 13.14
CA GLU A 138 31.44 23.39 14.60
C GLU A 138 29.98 23.25 15.08
N ALA A 139 29.03 23.06 14.17
CA ALA A 139 27.62 22.93 14.47
C ALA A 139 27.32 21.67 15.29
N ILE A 140 26.23 21.72 16.06
CA ILE A 140 25.78 20.58 16.86
C ILE A 140 25.25 19.49 15.93
N GLU A 141 26.00 18.40 15.80
CA GLU A 141 25.54 17.23 15.05
C GLU A 141 24.46 16.47 15.83
N VAL A 142 23.27 16.38 15.23
CA VAL A 142 22.21 15.50 15.72
C VAL A 142 22.39 14.15 15.06
N THR A 143 22.97 13.20 15.78
CA THR A 143 23.05 11.81 15.33
C THR A 143 21.77 11.07 15.70
N TRP A 144 21.13 10.42 14.73
CA TRP A 144 20.08 9.46 14.99
C TRP A 144 20.44 8.13 14.34
N GLU A 145 20.24 7.06 15.08
CA GLU A 145 20.41 5.71 14.56
C GLU A 145 19.03 5.15 14.24
N PHE A 146 18.84 4.78 12.99
CA PHE A 146 17.71 3.97 12.59
C PHE A 146 18.18 2.54 12.40
N GLU A 147 17.90 1.70 13.39
CA GLU A 147 18.11 0.26 13.25
C GLU A 147 17.00 -0.31 12.37
N GLN A 148 17.28 -0.42 11.08
CA GLN A 148 16.46 -1.24 10.21
C GLN A 148 16.63 -2.69 10.66
N HIS A 149 15.63 -3.26 11.34
CA HIS A 149 15.61 -4.70 11.55
C HIS A 149 15.44 -5.41 10.21
N GLY A 150 16.61 -5.68 9.61
CA GLY A 150 16.86 -6.29 8.32
C GLY A 150 18.29 -6.82 8.28
N LYS A 151 18.57 -7.81 9.15
CA LYS A 151 19.78 -8.63 9.26
C LYS A 151 21.06 -7.95 9.75
N THR A 152 21.34 -8.16 11.04
CA THR A 152 22.65 -8.65 11.48
C THR A 152 23.01 -9.91 10.67
N SER A 153 23.81 -9.74 9.61
CA SER A 153 24.68 -10.83 9.18
C SER A 153 25.72 -10.97 10.27
N ASN A 154 25.87 -12.11 10.91
CA ASN A 154 27.26 -12.50 11.19
C ASN A 154 27.74 -13.54 10.17
N SER A 155 26.81 -13.92 9.29
CA SER A 155 26.83 -14.98 8.31
C SER A 155 25.41 -15.01 7.75
N ARG A 156 25.16 -14.43 6.58
CA ARG A 156 24.06 -14.71 5.62
C ARG A 156 23.85 -13.57 4.61
N LEU A 157 24.13 -13.89 3.35
CA LEU A 157 23.48 -13.46 2.09
C LEU A 157 23.11 -11.97 1.91
N LEU A 158 23.93 -11.33 1.05
CA LEU A 158 23.71 -10.10 0.30
C LEU A 158 22.49 -10.23 -0.62
N TYR A 159 21.55 -9.29 -0.53
CA TYR A 159 20.74 -8.85 -1.66
C TYR A 159 20.84 -7.32 -1.73
N ARG A 160 21.25 -6.83 -2.90
CA ARG A 160 21.51 -5.42 -3.21
C ARG A 160 20.21 -4.61 -3.18
N THR A 161 20.31 -3.41 -2.64
CA THR A 161 19.27 -2.38 -2.61
C THR A 161 19.23 -1.61 -3.92
N PHE A 162 18.05 -1.55 -4.55
CA PHE A 162 17.62 -0.47 -5.45
C PHE A 162 16.16 -0.15 -5.11
N LEU A 163 15.85 1.13 -4.92
CA LEU A 163 14.49 1.70 -4.93
C LEU A 163 14.07 1.81 -6.42
N PRO A 164 12.80 1.62 -6.82
CA PRO A 164 11.62 2.24 -6.21
C PRO A 164 10.37 1.35 -6.09
N THR A 165 9.43 1.80 -5.27
CA THR A 165 8.01 1.39 -5.25
C THR A 165 7.67 0.05 -4.55
N ILE A 166 6.49 0.08 -3.91
CA ILE A 166 5.69 -1.02 -3.36
C ILE A 166 6.01 -1.42 -1.89
N VAL A 167 5.09 -1.04 -0.99
CA VAL A 167 4.70 -1.91 0.14
C VAL A 167 3.21 -2.18 -0.01
N PHE A 168 2.95 -3.46 -0.26
CA PHE A 168 1.71 -4.16 -0.55
C PHE A 168 0.69 -4.12 0.61
N VAL A 169 -0.61 -4.23 0.28
CA VAL A 169 -1.62 -4.88 1.11
C VAL A 169 -1.14 -6.27 1.40
N TYR A 170 -1.12 -6.64 2.67
CA TYR A 170 -0.83 -8.00 3.04
C TYR A 170 -2.04 -8.89 2.70
N THR A 171 -2.04 -9.45 1.48
CA THR A 171 -2.03 -10.91 1.34
C THR A 171 -0.63 -11.35 1.70
N THR A 172 -0.51 -12.09 2.79
CA THR A 172 0.77 -12.63 3.18
C THR A 172 1.16 -13.84 2.33
N PHE A 173 2.34 -13.80 1.72
CA PHE A 173 3.04 -14.98 1.19
C PHE A 173 4.16 -15.33 2.15
N GLN A 174 4.30 -16.59 2.55
CA GLN A 174 5.49 -17.01 3.28
C GLN A 174 5.84 -18.47 3.08
N LYS A 175 7.14 -18.67 2.82
CA LYS A 175 7.87 -19.94 2.71
C LYS A 175 7.86 -20.70 4.03
N THR A 176 7.34 -21.92 4.03
CA THR A 176 7.58 -22.91 5.08
C THR A 176 8.91 -23.61 4.79
N LEU A 177 9.96 -23.30 5.57
CA LEU A 177 11.26 -23.97 5.43
C LEU A 177 11.31 -25.22 6.32
N ALA A 178 11.16 -26.40 5.71
CA ALA A 178 11.54 -27.66 6.32
C ALA A 178 13.08 -27.83 6.25
N ARG A 179 13.74 -28.02 7.41
CA ARG A 179 15.21 -28.07 7.51
C ARG A 179 15.82 -29.48 7.41
N GLU A 180 15.02 -30.50 7.09
CA GLU A 180 15.49 -31.90 7.05
C GLU A 180 14.96 -32.68 5.84
N GLU A 181 14.77 -32.00 4.71
CA GLU A 181 14.41 -32.66 3.45
C GLU A 181 15.61 -32.82 2.52
N ILE A 182 15.49 -33.78 1.61
CA ILE A 182 16.50 -34.15 0.62
C ILE A 182 16.89 -32.90 -0.18
N GLN A 183 18.16 -32.79 -0.56
CA GLN A 183 18.70 -31.58 -1.20
C GLN A 183 17.87 -31.11 -2.42
N SER A 184 17.19 -32.04 -3.11
CA SER A 184 16.26 -31.80 -4.21
C SER A 184 15.01 -30.99 -3.84
N SER A 185 14.49 -31.12 -2.60
CA SER A 185 13.33 -30.34 -2.12
C SER A 185 13.63 -28.84 -1.97
N TYR A 186 14.91 -28.44 -1.90
CA TYR A 186 15.29 -27.01 -1.85
C TYR A 186 15.25 -26.31 -3.21
N PHE A 187 15.09 -27.04 -4.32
CA PHE A 187 15.02 -26.49 -5.67
C PHE A 187 13.59 -26.20 -6.14
N GLN A 188 12.56 -26.67 -5.42
CA GLN A 188 11.17 -26.30 -5.63
C GLN A 188 10.73 -25.30 -4.57
N ARG A 189 10.36 -24.09 -5.00
CA ARG A 189 9.83 -23.05 -4.10
C ARG A 189 8.34 -23.30 -3.90
N THR A 190 7.93 -23.92 -2.79
CA THR A 190 6.50 -23.98 -2.47
C THR A 190 6.10 -22.69 -1.76
N GLU A 191 5.24 -21.92 -2.42
CA GLU A 191 4.70 -20.67 -1.91
C GLU A 191 3.20 -20.84 -1.64
N VAL A 192 2.69 -20.12 -0.64
CA VAL A 192 1.30 -20.19 -0.20
C VAL A 192 0.73 -18.78 -0.14
N SER A 193 -0.43 -18.62 -0.74
CA SER A 193 -1.21 -17.39 -0.71
C SER A 193 -2.07 -17.37 0.54
N LEU A 194 -1.87 -16.38 1.41
CA LEU A 194 -2.71 -16.16 2.57
C LEU A 194 -3.29 -14.74 2.52
N HIS A 195 -4.54 -14.64 2.08
CA HIS A 195 -5.33 -13.42 2.19
C HIS A 195 -5.87 -13.27 3.61
N VAL A 196 -5.72 -12.08 4.21
CA VAL A 196 -6.14 -11.80 5.58
C VAL A 196 -7.14 -10.65 5.58
N LEU A 197 -8.33 -10.90 6.12
CA LEU A 197 -9.37 -9.90 6.33
C LEU A 197 -9.79 -9.86 7.80
N ILE A 198 -10.26 -8.70 8.22
CA ILE A 198 -10.89 -8.52 9.52
C ILE A 198 -12.34 -8.14 9.26
N ILE A 199 -13.26 -9.01 9.65
CA ILE A 199 -14.69 -8.79 9.46
C ILE A 199 -15.25 -8.19 10.74
N TYR A 200 -15.92 -7.05 10.59
CA TYR A 200 -16.74 -6.42 11.62
C TYR A 200 -18.19 -6.52 11.18
N ARG A 201 -19.02 -7.12 12.01
CA ARG A 201 -20.45 -7.31 11.73
C ARG A 201 -21.26 -7.26 13.02
N HIS A 202 -22.56 -7.03 12.90
CA HIS A 202 -23.46 -7.22 14.04
C HIS A 202 -23.56 -8.70 14.42
N ALA A 203 -23.80 -8.97 15.70
CA ALA A 203 -24.02 -10.33 16.19
C ALA A 203 -25.32 -10.90 15.61
N VAL A 204 -25.30 -12.19 15.30
CA VAL A 204 -26.45 -12.97 14.86
C VAL A 204 -26.81 -13.93 15.97
N LEU A 205 -28.04 -13.85 16.49
CA LEU A 205 -28.46 -14.64 17.66
C LEU A 205 -28.22 -16.14 17.47
N GLU A 206 -28.58 -16.70 16.31
CA GLU A 206 -28.46 -18.13 16.02
C GLU A 206 -27.00 -18.62 15.96
N TYR A 207 -26.06 -17.74 15.62
CA TYR A 207 -24.65 -18.11 15.36
C TYR A 207 -23.67 -17.63 16.44
N ASP A 208 -23.97 -16.51 17.10
CA ASP A 208 -23.14 -15.89 18.14
C ASP A 208 -23.76 -16.04 19.54
N GLY A 209 -25.00 -16.51 19.65
CA GLY A 209 -25.72 -16.63 20.92
C GLY A 209 -26.08 -15.27 21.54
N LYS A 210 -25.90 -14.17 20.80
CA LYS A 210 -26.21 -12.80 21.21
C LYS A 210 -26.85 -12.08 20.04
N ASP A 211 -27.93 -11.38 20.32
CA ASP A 211 -28.59 -10.53 19.34
C ASP A 211 -27.96 -9.14 19.31
N SER A 212 -28.17 -8.40 18.23
CA SER A 212 -27.70 -7.03 18.07
C SER A 212 -28.84 -6.14 17.59
N THR A 213 -29.17 -5.10 18.35
CA THR A 213 -30.20 -4.12 17.97
C THR A 213 -29.58 -2.74 17.72
N ASN A 214 -30.39 -1.80 17.23
CA ASN A 214 -29.94 -0.41 17.03
C ASN A 214 -29.65 0.29 18.36
N GLU A 215 -30.40 -0.04 19.42
CA GLU A 215 -30.25 0.53 20.76
C GLU A 215 -29.10 -0.11 21.53
N ASN A 216 -28.81 -1.39 21.27
CA ASN A 216 -27.73 -2.14 21.89
C ASN A 216 -26.93 -2.91 20.82
N PRO A 217 -26.04 -2.24 20.09
CA PRO A 217 -25.27 -2.86 19.03
C PRO A 217 -24.20 -3.78 19.61
N ASN A 218 -24.27 -5.07 19.27
CA ASN A 218 -23.23 -6.05 19.60
C ASN A 218 -22.37 -6.31 18.37
N ILE A 219 -21.17 -5.72 18.32
CA ILE A 219 -20.25 -5.88 17.19
C ILE A 219 -19.33 -7.08 17.41
N ILE A 220 -19.34 -7.98 16.44
CA ILE A 220 -18.48 -9.15 16.36
C ILE A 220 -17.30 -8.84 15.45
N LYS A 221 -16.09 -9.09 15.97
CA LYS A 221 -14.83 -9.00 15.23
C LYS A 221 -14.27 -10.40 14.97
N GLU A 222 -14.07 -10.74 13.71
CA GLU A 222 -13.58 -12.04 13.26
C GLU A 222 -12.35 -11.87 12.38
N HIS A 223 -11.41 -12.81 12.47
CA HIS A 223 -10.30 -12.87 11.51
C HIS A 223 -10.66 -13.89 10.45
N PHE A 224 -10.65 -13.46 9.19
CA PHE A 224 -11.02 -14.29 8.05
C PHE A 224 -9.80 -14.47 7.17
N PHE A 225 -9.47 -15.72 6.86
CA PHE A 225 -8.28 -16.11 6.13
C PHE A 225 -8.68 -16.91 4.90
N VAL A 226 -8.17 -16.52 3.74
CA VAL A 226 -8.30 -17.30 2.51
C VAL A 226 -6.93 -17.80 2.08
N VAL A 227 -6.79 -19.11 1.99
CA VAL A 227 -5.57 -19.81 1.62
C VAL A 227 -5.69 -20.29 0.18
N SER A 228 -4.65 -20.15 -0.64
CA SER A 228 -4.64 -20.66 -2.01
C SER A 228 -3.23 -21.07 -2.46
N ASN A 229 -3.18 -21.89 -3.50
CA ASN A 229 -1.95 -22.16 -4.28
C ASN A 229 -1.68 -21.06 -5.32
N ASP A 230 -2.62 -20.13 -5.54
CA ASP A 230 -2.52 -19.13 -6.62
C ASP A 230 -1.64 -17.92 -6.26
N ASP A 231 -0.54 -17.75 -6.98
CA ASP A 231 0.48 -16.71 -6.75
C ASP A 231 0.30 -15.45 -7.61
N LYS A 232 -0.73 -15.37 -8.46
CA LYS A 232 -0.93 -14.25 -9.39
C LYS A 232 -1.53 -12.99 -8.74
N HIS A 233 -2.40 -13.17 -7.75
CA HIS A 233 -3.13 -12.11 -6.99
C HIS A 233 -3.76 -11.03 -7.86
N ASP A 234 -4.20 -11.43 -9.05
CA ASP A 234 -4.91 -10.56 -9.98
C ASP A 234 -6.34 -10.26 -9.49
N HIS A 235 -7.08 -9.51 -10.30
CA HIS A 235 -8.48 -9.21 -10.04
C HIS A 235 -9.38 -10.45 -9.94
N HIS A 236 -9.01 -11.57 -10.59
CA HIS A 236 -9.74 -12.83 -10.47
C HIS A 236 -9.58 -13.44 -9.09
N PHE A 237 -8.37 -13.45 -8.55
CA PHE A 237 -8.11 -13.88 -7.17
C PHE A 237 -8.88 -13.01 -6.17
N VAL A 238 -8.87 -11.68 -6.34
CA VAL A 238 -9.62 -10.77 -5.46
C VAL A 238 -11.12 -11.06 -5.51
N HIS A 239 -11.68 -11.36 -6.69
CA HIS A 239 -13.09 -11.69 -6.83
C HIS A 239 -13.45 -13.03 -6.16
N GLU A 240 -12.63 -14.07 -6.34
CA GLU A 240 -12.84 -15.36 -5.66
C GLU A 240 -12.77 -15.22 -4.12
N VAL A 241 -11.87 -14.38 -3.60
CA VAL A 241 -11.86 -14.05 -2.17
C VAL A 241 -13.20 -13.45 -1.73
N GLN A 242 -13.80 -12.57 -2.53
CA GLN A 242 -15.13 -11.99 -2.25
C GLN A 242 -16.24 -13.03 -2.28
N ILE A 243 -16.19 -14.00 -3.20
CA ILE A 243 -17.11 -15.14 -3.21
C ILE A 243 -17.01 -15.91 -1.90
N LYS A 244 -15.79 -16.19 -1.39
CA LYS A 244 -15.61 -16.88 -0.10
C LYS A 244 -16.14 -16.10 1.11
N ILE A 245 -16.06 -14.78 1.08
CA ILE A 245 -16.68 -13.92 2.09
C ILE A 245 -18.21 -14.04 2.01
N LYS A 246 -18.79 -13.93 0.81
CA LYS A 246 -20.24 -14.05 0.59
C LYS A 246 -20.77 -15.42 1.01
N GLU A 247 -20.09 -16.51 0.65
CA GLU A 247 -20.42 -17.88 1.07
C GLU A 247 -20.45 -17.99 2.61
N TYR A 248 -19.47 -17.41 3.29
CA TYR A 248 -19.43 -17.40 4.75
C TYR A 248 -20.58 -16.58 5.36
N LEU A 249 -20.83 -15.37 4.86
CA LEU A 249 -21.91 -14.52 5.38
C LEU A 249 -23.27 -15.15 5.17
N ASN A 250 -23.50 -15.82 4.03
CA ASN A 250 -24.70 -16.60 3.79
C ASN A 250 -24.81 -17.80 4.74
N TYR A 251 -23.71 -18.51 5.00
CA TYR A 251 -23.69 -19.67 5.90
C TYR A 251 -24.13 -19.30 7.32
N ILE A 252 -23.77 -18.10 7.80
CA ILE A 252 -24.18 -17.60 9.11
C ILE A 252 -25.51 -16.81 9.07
N SER A 253 -26.24 -16.90 7.96
CA SER A 253 -27.51 -16.19 7.73
C SER A 253 -27.42 -14.67 7.90
N TYR A 254 -26.26 -14.07 7.60
CA TYR A 254 -26.05 -12.63 7.73
C TYR A 254 -26.47 -11.90 6.45
N ASN A 255 -27.54 -11.12 6.53
CA ASN A 255 -28.00 -10.30 5.42
C ASN A 255 -27.20 -8.99 5.35
N VAL A 256 -26.53 -8.74 4.21
CA VAL A 256 -25.71 -7.55 3.99
C VAL A 256 -26.44 -6.60 3.04
N SER A 257 -26.88 -5.45 3.54
CA SER A 257 -27.35 -4.35 2.69
C SER A 257 -26.18 -3.56 2.11
N THR A 258 -25.30 -3.04 2.98
CA THR A 258 -24.12 -2.27 2.57
C THR A 258 -22.84 -2.94 3.04
N MET A 259 -21.91 -3.17 2.12
CA MET A 259 -20.58 -3.69 2.39
C MET A 259 -19.56 -2.55 2.36
N HIS A 260 -18.88 -2.32 3.48
CA HIS A 260 -17.77 -1.37 3.56
C HIS A 260 -16.43 -2.11 3.57
N GLU A 261 -15.60 -1.83 2.58
CA GLU A 261 -14.27 -2.40 2.46
C GLU A 261 -13.21 -1.32 2.67
N TYR A 262 -12.15 -1.70 3.37
CA TYR A 262 -10.98 -0.87 3.58
C TYR A 262 -9.76 -1.68 3.16
N THR A 263 -9.06 -1.18 2.15
CA THR A 263 -7.92 -1.88 1.52
C THR A 263 -6.86 -0.86 1.12
N ASP A 264 -5.64 -1.31 0.85
CA ASP A 264 -4.66 -0.41 0.22
C ASP A 264 -5.07 -0.06 -1.21
N GLY A 265 -4.31 0.88 -1.78
CA GLY A 265 -4.40 1.26 -3.16
C GLY A 265 -3.48 0.52 -4.12
N CYS A 266 -3.13 -0.77 -3.91
CA CYS A 266 -2.26 -1.49 -4.83
C CYS A 266 -2.91 -1.59 -6.23
N GLN A 267 -2.19 -1.10 -7.25
CA GLN A 267 -2.70 -1.03 -8.63
C GLN A 267 -2.80 -2.40 -9.31
N CYS A 268 -1.98 -3.36 -8.92
CA CYS A 268 -2.05 -4.73 -9.45
C CYS A 268 -3.21 -5.53 -8.83
N GLN A 269 -3.69 -5.10 -7.66
CA GLN A 269 -4.72 -5.80 -6.88
C GLN A 269 -5.98 -4.93 -6.77
N TYR A 270 -6.29 -4.42 -5.58
CA TYR A 270 -7.57 -3.80 -5.23
C TYR A 270 -7.91 -2.51 -5.96
N LYS A 271 -6.90 -1.72 -6.35
CA LYS A 271 -7.07 -0.43 -7.05
C LYS A 271 -6.82 -0.54 -8.56
N SER A 272 -6.80 -1.76 -9.09
CA SER A 272 -6.76 -2.01 -10.53
C SER A 272 -8.07 -1.56 -11.20
N ARG A 273 -7.98 -1.21 -12.49
CA ARG A 273 -9.17 -0.90 -13.32
C ARG A 273 -10.19 -2.04 -13.31
N HIS A 274 -9.71 -3.29 -13.26
CA HIS A 274 -10.52 -4.49 -13.28
C HIS A 274 -11.27 -4.68 -11.95
N CYS A 275 -10.58 -4.52 -10.82
CA CYS A 275 -11.20 -4.56 -9.51
C CYS A 275 -12.23 -3.44 -9.30
N MET A 276 -11.96 -2.23 -9.82
CA MET A 276 -12.95 -1.15 -9.80
C MET A 276 -14.18 -1.52 -10.65
N GLY A 277 -13.97 -2.11 -11.84
CA GLY A 277 -15.04 -2.67 -12.66
C GLY A 277 -15.86 -3.73 -11.92
N ASP A 278 -15.21 -4.68 -11.25
CA ASP A 278 -15.89 -5.69 -10.43
C ASP A 278 -16.70 -5.08 -9.29
N VAL A 279 -16.21 -4.03 -8.63
CA VAL A 279 -16.99 -3.29 -7.61
C VAL A 279 -18.27 -2.72 -8.21
N SER A 280 -18.25 -2.21 -9.44
CA SER A 280 -19.46 -1.70 -10.10
C SER A 280 -20.53 -2.78 -10.36
N ASN A 281 -20.13 -4.06 -10.34
CA ASN A 281 -20.99 -5.22 -10.52
C ASN A 281 -21.32 -5.92 -9.18
N GLY A 282 -20.95 -5.34 -8.03
CA GLY A 282 -21.09 -5.99 -6.72
C GLY A 282 -22.53 -6.38 -6.35
N GLN A 283 -23.53 -5.63 -6.80
CA GLN A 283 -24.94 -5.99 -6.62
C GLN A 283 -25.28 -7.31 -7.34
N GLN A 284 -24.85 -7.46 -8.59
CA GLN A 284 -25.14 -8.65 -9.39
C GLN A 284 -24.42 -9.87 -8.83
N ASP A 285 -23.17 -9.69 -8.42
CA ASP A 285 -22.31 -10.79 -8.00
C ASP A 285 -22.61 -11.26 -6.58
N PHE A 286 -22.91 -10.32 -5.67
CA PHE A 286 -22.99 -10.61 -4.23
C PHE A 286 -24.33 -10.24 -3.61
N GLY A 287 -25.21 -9.55 -4.33
CA GLY A 287 -26.52 -9.13 -3.84
C GLY A 287 -26.50 -7.98 -2.83
N TYR A 288 -25.38 -7.26 -2.70
CA TYR A 288 -25.27 -6.11 -1.81
C TYR A 288 -25.91 -4.88 -2.45
N ASP A 289 -26.84 -4.21 -1.75
CA ASP A 289 -27.47 -2.94 -2.19
C ASP A 289 -26.43 -1.87 -2.54
N ARG A 290 -25.32 -1.88 -1.80
CA ARG A 290 -24.21 -0.96 -1.99
C ARG A 290 -22.89 -1.58 -1.54
N LEU A 291 -21.90 -1.56 -2.43
CA LEU A 291 -20.51 -1.91 -2.14
C LEU A 291 -19.68 -0.63 -2.14
N ILE A 292 -19.08 -0.30 -0.99
CA ILE A 292 -18.26 0.87 -0.77
C ILE A 292 -16.84 0.40 -0.49
N ARG A 293 -15.90 0.70 -1.39
CA ARG A 293 -14.49 0.40 -1.19
C ARG A 293 -13.72 1.69 -0.93
N ASN A 294 -13.04 1.72 0.20
CA ASN A 294 -12.19 2.81 0.64
C ASN A 294 -10.73 2.35 0.52
N TYR A 295 -9.90 3.23 -0.02
CA TYR A 295 -8.48 3.00 -0.17
C TYR A 295 -7.71 3.79 0.87
N PHE A 296 -6.79 3.12 1.57
CA PHE A 296 -5.77 3.81 2.34
C PHE A 296 -4.82 4.56 1.40
N GLU A 297 -4.15 5.59 1.93
CA GLU A 297 -3.08 6.25 1.22
C GLU A 297 -1.93 5.26 0.92
N THR A 298 -1.24 5.48 -0.20
CA THR A 298 -0.21 4.57 -0.71
C THR A 298 0.90 4.41 0.34
N SER A 299 1.18 3.18 0.78
CA SER A 299 2.14 2.85 1.85
C SER A 299 1.67 3.12 3.29
N HIS A 300 0.39 3.48 3.50
CA HIS A 300 -0.18 3.84 4.81
C HIS A 300 -1.32 2.91 5.25
N ALA A 301 -1.13 1.59 5.10
CA ALA A 301 -2.10 0.58 5.53
C ALA A 301 -1.42 -0.47 6.42
N LYS A 302 -1.27 -0.17 7.71
CA LYS A 302 -0.88 -1.16 8.72
C LYS A 302 -1.98 -1.27 9.76
N GLY A 303 -2.35 -2.49 10.12
CA GLY A 303 -3.53 -2.71 10.94
C GLY A 303 -3.65 -4.10 11.55
N PRO A 304 -4.81 -4.41 12.14
CA PRO A 304 -5.06 -5.68 12.83
C PRO A 304 -4.84 -6.92 11.93
N GLN A 305 -5.02 -6.78 10.62
CA GLN A 305 -4.75 -7.82 9.61
C GLN A 305 -3.29 -8.28 9.62
N ASP A 306 -2.33 -7.39 9.84
CA ASP A 306 -0.90 -7.74 9.84
C ASP A 306 -0.57 -8.62 11.05
N ALA A 307 -1.12 -8.26 12.21
CA ALA A 307 -0.98 -9.03 13.44
C ALA A 307 -1.67 -10.40 13.33
N ALA A 308 -2.86 -10.44 12.71
CA ALA A 308 -3.61 -11.67 12.48
C ALA A 308 -2.84 -12.63 11.56
N GLY A 309 -2.35 -12.14 10.41
CA GLY A 309 -1.52 -12.91 9.47
C GLY A 309 -0.21 -13.36 10.11
N GLY A 310 0.50 -12.45 10.78
CA GLY A 310 1.74 -12.74 11.49
C GLY A 310 1.60 -13.82 12.57
N TYR A 311 0.47 -13.83 13.29
CA TYR A 311 0.17 -14.89 14.26
C TYR A 311 0.04 -16.26 13.60
N VAL A 312 -0.80 -16.40 12.57
CA VAL A 312 -1.04 -17.69 11.89
C VAL A 312 0.25 -18.25 11.31
N LYS A 313 1.03 -17.40 10.62
CA LYS A 313 2.37 -17.73 10.11
C LYS A 313 3.30 -18.26 11.19
N ARG A 314 3.42 -17.51 12.29
CA ARG A 314 4.30 -17.89 13.39
C ARG A 314 3.88 -19.22 14.01
N GLN A 315 2.59 -19.51 14.09
CA GLN A 315 2.13 -20.81 14.61
C GLN A 315 2.48 -21.95 13.66
N ALA A 316 2.33 -21.76 12.34
CA ALA A 316 2.76 -22.74 11.35
C ALA A 316 4.28 -22.98 11.42
N ASP A 317 5.09 -21.91 11.45
CA ASP A 317 6.54 -21.99 11.59
C ASP A 317 6.94 -22.75 12.86
N LEU A 318 6.32 -22.43 14.00
CA LEU A 318 6.59 -23.10 15.27
C LEU A 318 6.19 -24.57 15.24
N ALA A 319 5.09 -24.93 14.55
CA ALA A 319 4.66 -26.31 14.42
C ALA A 319 5.66 -27.13 13.61
N ILE A 320 6.18 -26.57 12.51
CA ILE A 320 7.22 -27.19 11.69
C ILE A 320 8.53 -27.31 12.47
N LEU A 321 9.00 -26.21 13.08
CA LEU A 321 10.25 -26.18 13.84
C LEU A 321 10.26 -27.15 15.02
N ARG A 322 9.08 -27.39 15.63
CA ARG A 322 8.91 -28.34 16.73
C ARG A 322 8.59 -29.76 16.26
N ARG A 323 8.60 -30.02 14.95
CA ARG A 323 8.25 -31.31 14.33
C ARG A 323 6.86 -31.82 14.75
N LYS A 324 5.92 -30.91 14.96
CA LYS A 324 4.52 -31.21 15.29
C LYS A 324 3.61 -31.31 14.07
N ALA A 325 4.01 -30.69 12.96
CA ALA A 325 3.29 -30.74 11.70
C ALA A 325 4.28 -30.71 10.53
N THR A 326 3.88 -31.32 9.42
CA THR A 326 4.55 -31.21 8.12
C THR A 326 3.63 -30.38 7.23
N ILE A 327 4.11 -29.22 6.78
CA ILE A 327 3.32 -28.28 5.96
C ILE A 327 4.11 -28.02 4.68
N GLN A 328 3.73 -28.69 3.60
CA GLN A 328 4.45 -28.64 2.31
C GLN A 328 3.65 -27.99 1.20
N THR A 329 2.32 -27.89 1.33
CA THR A 329 1.42 -27.28 0.33
C THR A 329 0.51 -26.22 0.96
N ALA A 330 -0.14 -25.38 0.14
CA ALA A 330 -1.16 -24.45 0.65
C ALA A 330 -2.32 -25.19 1.29
N HIS A 331 -2.68 -26.37 0.77
CA HIS A 331 -3.72 -27.20 1.36
C HIS A 331 -3.31 -27.73 2.75
N ASP A 332 -2.05 -28.15 2.93
CA ASP A 332 -1.55 -28.54 4.26
C ASP A 332 -1.57 -27.38 5.25
N PHE A 333 -1.20 -26.18 4.78
CA PHE A 333 -1.24 -24.97 5.59
C PHE A 333 -2.67 -24.64 6.03
N TYR A 334 -3.62 -24.70 5.09
CA TYR A 334 -5.04 -24.54 5.35
C TYR A 334 -5.53 -25.56 6.38
N LYS A 335 -5.25 -26.84 6.15
CA LYS A 335 -5.66 -27.93 7.06
C LYS A 335 -5.11 -27.73 8.46
N PHE A 336 -3.81 -27.45 8.59
CA PHE A 336 -3.18 -27.15 9.87
C PHE A 336 -3.87 -25.98 10.58
N ALA A 337 -4.08 -24.86 9.88
CA ALA A 337 -4.69 -23.67 10.47
C ALA A 337 -6.14 -23.91 10.88
N ASN A 338 -6.89 -24.63 10.05
CA ASN A 338 -8.29 -24.97 10.28
C ASN A 338 -8.45 -25.91 11.50
N GLU A 339 -7.56 -26.88 11.67
CA GLU A 339 -7.63 -27.84 12.78
C GLU A 339 -7.11 -27.27 14.11
N ASN A 340 -6.15 -26.34 14.07
CA ASN A 340 -5.40 -25.93 15.26
C ASN A 340 -5.63 -24.48 15.69
N LEU A 341 -6.12 -23.60 14.81
CA LEU A 341 -6.09 -22.14 15.01
C LEU A 341 -7.46 -21.46 14.92
N GLN A 342 -8.55 -22.18 14.64
CA GLN A 342 -9.90 -21.61 14.58
C GLN A 342 -10.32 -20.96 15.91
N GLU A 343 -10.15 -21.70 17.00
CA GLU A 343 -10.50 -21.25 18.33
C GLU A 343 -9.55 -20.14 18.79
N THR A 344 -10.13 -19.07 19.30
CA THR A 344 -9.38 -18.10 20.07
C THR A 344 -9.41 -18.52 21.52
N ARG A 345 -8.28 -18.39 22.22
CA ARG A 345 -8.25 -18.58 23.68
C ARG A 345 -8.92 -17.39 24.32
N ASP A 346 -10.25 -17.38 24.26
CA ASP A 346 -11.15 -16.59 25.09
C ASP A 346 -10.74 -15.09 25.13
N SER A 347 -10.19 -14.56 24.02
CA SER A 347 -9.52 -13.26 23.97
C SER A 347 -10.40 -12.20 23.32
N SER A 348 -10.38 -10.98 23.87
CA SER A 348 -10.97 -9.75 23.32
C SER A 348 -10.51 -9.38 21.90
N VAL A 349 -9.43 -10.00 21.40
CA VAL A 349 -8.77 -9.63 20.14
C VAL A 349 -9.70 -9.88 18.94
N CYS A 350 -10.31 -11.06 18.89
CA CYS A 350 -11.26 -11.50 17.88
C CYS A 350 -12.03 -12.70 18.43
N LEU A 351 -13.31 -12.82 18.10
CA LEU A 351 -14.16 -13.90 18.59
C LEU A 351 -13.69 -15.25 18.05
N ARG A 352 -13.44 -15.32 16.74
CA ARG A 352 -13.07 -16.56 16.05
C ARG A 352 -12.19 -16.29 14.83
N ARG A 353 -11.44 -17.32 14.40
CA ARG A 353 -10.71 -17.33 13.13
C ARG A 353 -11.41 -18.26 12.15
N VAL A 354 -11.67 -17.76 10.96
CA VAL A 354 -12.33 -18.51 9.89
C VAL A 354 -11.33 -18.71 8.77
N PHE A 355 -11.15 -19.97 8.36
CA PHE A 355 -10.26 -20.32 7.25
C PHE A 355 -11.08 -20.82 6.05
N ARG A 356 -10.70 -20.39 4.86
CA ARG A 356 -11.22 -20.88 3.57
C ARG A 356 -10.05 -21.24 2.67
N PHE A 357 -10.32 -22.15 1.73
CA PHE A 357 -9.35 -22.58 0.74
C PHE A 357 -9.90 -22.31 -0.67
N ILE A 358 -9.05 -21.79 -1.56
CA ILE A 358 -9.32 -21.64 -2.99
C ILE A 358 -8.34 -22.54 -3.73
N ASP A 359 -8.88 -23.57 -4.36
CA ASP A 359 -8.10 -24.54 -5.13
C ASP A 359 -7.95 -24.13 -6.60
N ASN A 360 -8.99 -23.51 -7.16
CA ASN A 360 -9.04 -23.08 -8.56
C ASN A 360 -9.74 -21.72 -8.67
N ILE A 361 -9.31 -20.92 -9.65
CA ILE A 361 -9.81 -19.57 -9.94
C ILE A 361 -10.19 -19.52 -11.41
N ASP A 362 -11.45 -19.18 -11.69
CA ASP A 362 -11.91 -19.01 -13.06
C ASP A 362 -11.40 -17.69 -13.65
N ARG A 363 -10.35 -17.77 -14.46
CA ARG A 363 -9.77 -16.64 -15.21
C ARG A 363 -10.39 -16.39 -16.57
N ASN A 364 -11.39 -17.18 -16.96
CA ASN A 364 -12.11 -17.00 -18.22
C ASN A 364 -13.24 -15.96 -18.12
N ARG A 365 -13.39 -15.30 -16.96
CA ARG A 365 -14.38 -14.25 -16.74
C ARG A 365 -14.15 -13.08 -17.70
N ASP A 366 -15.16 -12.77 -18.51
CA ASP A 366 -15.17 -11.61 -19.42
C ASP A 366 -15.43 -10.29 -18.67
N ARG A 367 -14.44 -9.90 -17.85
CA ARG A 367 -14.47 -8.73 -16.96
C ARG A 367 -13.19 -7.90 -17.06
N TYR A 368 -12.79 -7.66 -18.29
CA TYR A 368 -11.70 -6.74 -18.60
C TYR A 368 -12.26 -5.34 -18.85
N PHE A 369 -11.72 -4.35 -18.14
CA PHE A 369 -12.20 -2.97 -18.14
C PHE A 369 -11.09 -2.03 -18.61
N LYS A 370 -11.49 -0.94 -19.28
CA LYS A 370 -10.58 0.12 -19.69
C LYS A 370 -9.99 0.86 -18.49
N SER A 371 -8.83 1.48 -18.71
CA SER A 371 -8.13 2.26 -17.68
C SER A 371 -8.97 3.43 -17.16
N ILE A 372 -8.90 3.67 -15.85
CA ILE A 372 -9.60 4.77 -15.18
C ILE A 372 -8.62 5.92 -14.92
N PRO A 373 -8.82 7.10 -15.55
CA PRO A 373 -7.93 8.25 -15.35
C PRO A 373 -7.87 8.71 -13.90
N GLN A 374 -6.69 9.14 -13.45
CA GLN A 374 -6.45 9.68 -12.11
C GLN A 374 -6.85 8.73 -10.97
N ASN A 375 -6.83 7.40 -11.18
CA ASN A 375 -7.23 6.44 -10.15
C ASN A 375 -6.45 6.62 -8.84
N ARG A 376 -5.19 7.07 -8.89
CA ARG A 376 -4.33 7.30 -7.73
C ARG A 376 -4.96 8.27 -6.72
N ASN A 377 -5.66 9.30 -7.20
CA ASN A 377 -6.30 10.31 -6.36
C ASN A 377 -7.63 9.84 -5.75
N ILE A 378 -8.19 8.72 -6.22
CA ILE A 378 -9.46 8.19 -5.74
C ILE A 378 -9.21 7.36 -4.48
N HIS A 379 -9.81 7.73 -3.35
CA HIS A 379 -9.73 6.94 -2.10
C HIS A 379 -11.08 6.39 -1.64
N GLN A 380 -12.14 6.63 -2.39
CA GLN A 380 -13.42 5.98 -2.17
C GLN A 380 -14.13 5.74 -3.50
N ILE A 381 -14.65 4.53 -3.66
CA ILE A 381 -15.58 4.17 -4.73
C ILE A 381 -16.84 3.53 -4.12
N ILE A 382 -17.97 3.80 -4.76
CA ILE A 382 -19.30 3.37 -4.35
C ILE A 382 -19.98 2.78 -5.59
N SER A 383 -20.45 1.54 -5.49
CA SER A 383 -21.28 0.95 -6.53
C SER A 383 -22.65 1.62 -6.56
N GLU A 384 -23.04 2.18 -7.70
CA GLU A 384 -24.40 2.72 -7.88
C GLU A 384 -25.30 1.75 -8.64
N ARG A 385 -24.78 1.21 -9.74
CA ARG A 385 -25.41 0.18 -10.57
C ARG A 385 -24.37 -0.44 -11.50
N GLU A 386 -24.77 -1.47 -12.24
CA GLU A 386 -23.92 -2.14 -13.21
C GLU A 386 -23.17 -1.13 -14.10
N GLY A 387 -21.85 -1.22 -14.08
CA GLY A 387 -20.97 -0.37 -14.87
C GLY A 387 -20.80 1.07 -14.37
N LEU A 388 -21.48 1.50 -13.30
CA LEU A 388 -21.44 2.88 -12.80
C LEU A 388 -20.92 2.96 -11.36
N LEU A 389 -19.85 3.74 -11.17
CA LEU A 389 -19.27 4.04 -9.87
C LEU A 389 -19.40 5.52 -9.54
N SER A 390 -19.75 5.82 -8.29
CA SER A 390 -19.49 7.13 -7.68
C SER A 390 -18.11 7.11 -7.01
N VAL A 391 -17.28 8.11 -7.27
CA VAL A 391 -15.90 8.18 -6.76
C VAL A 391 -15.61 9.50 -6.06
N ARG A 392 -14.69 9.47 -5.08
CA ARG A 392 -14.25 10.64 -4.32
C ARG A 392 -12.75 10.60 -4.02
N ASN A 393 -12.20 11.79 -3.77
CA ASN A 393 -10.78 11.92 -3.41
C ASN A 393 -10.51 11.37 -2.01
N LEU A 394 -11.43 11.57 -1.06
CA LEU A 394 -11.36 11.00 0.30
C LEU A 394 -12.74 10.48 0.72
N SER A 395 -12.78 9.55 1.67
CA SER A 395 -14.01 9.08 2.32
C SER A 395 -14.46 10.01 3.44
N CYS A 396 -15.76 10.04 3.76
CA CYS A 396 -16.32 10.80 4.88
C CYS A 396 -17.22 9.87 5.67
N TYR A 397 -16.95 9.76 6.96
CA TYR A 397 -17.77 9.03 7.93
C TYR A 397 -18.11 9.91 9.15
N SER A 398 -17.91 11.22 9.03
CA SER A 398 -18.15 12.19 10.12
C SER A 398 -19.48 12.92 10.01
N CYS A 399 -20.06 13.05 8.81
CA CYS A 399 -21.34 13.75 8.65
C CYS A 399 -22.51 12.78 8.44
N ASP A 400 -23.67 13.13 8.99
CA ASP A 400 -24.90 12.32 8.93
C ASP A 400 -25.28 11.94 7.51
N SER A 401 -25.16 12.86 6.56
CA SER A 401 -25.47 12.58 5.16
C SER A 401 -24.64 11.43 4.59
N CYS A 402 -23.35 11.33 4.92
CA CYS A 402 -22.52 10.23 4.43
C CYS A 402 -22.81 8.91 5.18
N LEU A 403 -23.12 8.99 6.47
CA LEU A 403 -23.54 7.82 7.27
C LEU A 403 -24.87 7.24 6.77
N LEU A 404 -25.74 8.09 6.23
CA LEU A 404 -27.01 7.71 5.60
C LEU A 404 -26.87 7.41 4.11
N ASN A 405 -25.66 7.13 3.61
CA ASN A 405 -25.36 6.80 2.21
C ASN A 405 -25.68 7.91 1.18
N MET A 406 -25.89 9.16 1.61
CA MET A 406 -26.14 10.32 0.77
C MET A 406 -24.83 11.08 0.48
N ALA A 407 -23.90 10.43 -0.23
CA ALA A 407 -22.57 10.99 -0.50
C ALA A 407 -22.60 12.33 -1.25
N HIS A 408 -23.60 12.56 -2.12
CA HIS A 408 -23.77 13.83 -2.85
C HIS A 408 -24.14 15.01 -1.93
N SER A 409 -24.69 14.74 -0.75
CA SER A 409 -25.09 15.73 0.25
C SER A 409 -24.04 15.88 1.36
N CYS A 410 -22.79 15.46 1.12
CA CYS A 410 -21.72 15.56 2.11
C CYS A 410 -21.51 17.02 2.55
N GLN A 411 -21.47 17.25 3.87
CA GLN A 411 -21.21 18.57 4.46
C GLN A 411 -19.73 18.98 4.35
N HIS A 412 -18.85 18.04 4.02
CA HIS A 412 -17.39 18.21 4.00
C HIS A 412 -16.81 18.16 2.57
N THR A 413 -17.58 18.57 1.56
CA THR A 413 -17.14 18.56 0.13
C THR A 413 -15.84 19.32 -0.11
N GLU A 414 -15.55 20.35 0.69
CA GLU A 414 -14.28 21.10 0.65
C GLU A 414 -13.05 20.23 1.00
N LEU A 415 -13.22 19.22 1.84
CA LEU A 415 -12.16 18.29 2.25
C LEU A 415 -12.10 17.07 1.32
N VAL A 416 -13.26 16.48 1.03
CA VAL A 416 -13.33 15.16 0.40
C VAL A 416 -13.44 15.19 -1.12
N GLY A 417 -13.65 16.38 -1.67
CA GLY A 417 -13.96 16.60 -3.08
C GLY A 417 -15.42 16.35 -3.42
N LEU A 418 -15.83 16.83 -4.59
CA LEU A 418 -17.14 16.53 -5.15
C LEU A 418 -17.20 15.07 -5.61
N VAL A 419 -18.38 14.46 -5.45
CA VAL A 419 -18.65 13.13 -6.01
C VAL A 419 -18.58 13.23 -7.53
N LYS A 420 -17.83 12.31 -8.15
CA LYS A 420 -17.75 12.17 -9.60
C LYS A 420 -18.26 10.80 -10.00
N ASN A 421 -18.98 10.72 -11.11
CA ASN A 421 -19.43 9.44 -11.63
C ASN A 421 -18.46 8.95 -12.70
N ILE A 422 -18.09 7.67 -12.62
CA ILE A 422 -17.25 7.00 -13.60
C ILE A 422 -18.03 5.83 -14.18
N GLN A 423 -18.18 5.84 -15.50
CA GLN A 423 -18.67 4.68 -16.24
C GLN A 423 -17.48 3.74 -16.49
N THR A 424 -17.58 2.52 -15.99
CA THR A 424 -16.63 1.46 -16.31
C THR A 424 -17.03 0.87 -17.66
N GLU A 425 -16.06 0.81 -18.57
CA GLU A 425 -16.28 0.30 -19.92
C GLU A 425 -15.52 -1.01 -20.09
N LYS A 426 -16.23 -2.06 -20.52
CA LYS A 426 -15.58 -3.30 -20.93
C LYS A 426 -14.71 -3.07 -22.16
N GLU A 427 -13.57 -3.76 -22.22
CA GLU A 427 -12.75 -3.80 -23.42
C GLU A 427 -13.48 -4.64 -24.49
N ARG A 428 -13.69 -4.10 -25.70
CA ARG A 428 -14.34 -4.88 -26.79
C ARG A 428 -13.32 -5.90 -27.30
N GLY A 429 -13.65 -7.19 -27.20
CA GLY A 429 -12.68 -8.28 -27.18
C GLY A 429 -11.88 -8.55 -28.46
N CYS A 430 -10.71 -9.16 -28.26
CA CYS A 430 -10.27 -10.35 -28.99
C CYS A 430 -9.30 -11.16 -28.11
N ALA A 431 -9.55 -12.48 -28.07
CA ALA A 431 -8.65 -13.61 -27.82
C ALA A 431 -7.35 -13.40 -27.01
N ILE A 432 -7.22 -14.22 -25.96
CA ILE A 432 -5.95 -14.69 -25.38
C ILE A 432 -4.93 -13.56 -25.19
N VAL A 433 -5.11 -12.78 -24.12
CA VAL A 433 -3.93 -12.24 -23.45
C VAL A 433 -3.30 -13.46 -22.81
N GLU A 434 -2.21 -13.96 -23.37
CA GLU A 434 -1.34 -14.89 -22.64
C GLU A 434 -1.10 -14.28 -21.26
N ASP A 435 -1.36 -15.08 -20.23
CA ASP A 435 -1.17 -14.73 -18.84
C ASP A 435 0.15 -13.97 -18.69
N ILE A 436 0.06 -12.67 -18.38
CA ILE A 436 1.19 -11.92 -17.87
C ILE A 436 1.54 -12.60 -16.55
N SER A 437 2.65 -13.32 -16.56
CA SER A 437 3.22 -13.87 -15.34
C SER A 437 3.52 -12.69 -14.39
N PRO A 438 3.35 -12.84 -13.07
CA PRO A 438 3.66 -11.79 -12.11
C PRO A 438 5.16 -11.42 -12.03
N ASP A 439 6.00 -12.03 -12.89
CA ASP A 439 7.43 -11.75 -13.03
C ASP A 439 7.77 -10.75 -14.16
N ASP A 440 6.80 -10.31 -14.99
CA ASP A 440 7.05 -9.22 -15.93
C ASP A 440 6.78 -7.87 -15.25
N ASP A 441 7.88 -7.21 -14.86
CA ASP A 441 7.93 -5.81 -14.49
C ASP A 441 7.05 -4.96 -15.41
N PHE A 442 6.40 -3.91 -14.88
CA PHE A 442 5.74 -2.88 -15.70
C PHE A 442 6.71 -2.39 -16.79
N GLU A 443 6.61 -2.91 -18.02
CA GLU A 443 7.51 -2.51 -19.09
C GLU A 443 7.30 -1.02 -19.37
N VAL A 444 8.38 -0.24 -19.32
CA VAL A 444 8.48 1.20 -19.66
C VAL A 444 7.73 1.54 -20.97
N VAL A 445 7.58 0.53 -21.83
CA VAL A 445 6.90 0.53 -23.12
C VAL A 445 5.41 0.92 -23.04
N ASP A 446 4.70 0.57 -21.97
CA ASP A 446 3.27 0.89 -21.81
C ASP A 446 3.00 2.40 -21.63
N MET A 447 4.04 3.19 -21.34
CA MET A 447 3.96 4.65 -21.21
C MET A 447 4.10 5.41 -22.54
N ILE A 448 4.39 4.72 -23.64
CA ILE A 448 4.69 5.33 -24.94
C ILE A 448 3.41 5.84 -25.62
N ARG A 449 3.42 7.12 -26.00
CA ARG A 449 2.36 7.77 -26.76
C ARG A 449 2.96 8.49 -27.97
N LYS A 450 2.11 8.84 -28.93
CA LYS A 450 2.52 9.71 -30.04
C LYS A 450 3.04 11.03 -29.48
N GLY A 451 4.30 11.34 -29.78
CA GLY A 451 5.00 12.53 -29.31
C GLY A 451 5.95 12.31 -28.13
N SER A 452 5.97 11.12 -27.50
CA SER A 452 6.91 10.79 -26.42
C SER A 452 8.37 10.87 -26.89
N LEU A 453 9.26 11.27 -25.99
CA LEU A 453 10.70 11.08 -26.15
C LEU A 453 11.07 9.73 -25.57
N VAL A 454 11.74 8.91 -26.37
CA VAL A 454 12.11 7.53 -26.04
C VAL A 454 13.63 7.41 -26.16
N ALA A 455 14.29 6.90 -25.12
CA ALA A 455 15.68 6.49 -25.18
C ALA A 455 15.77 4.98 -25.45
N LEU A 456 16.67 4.62 -26.35
CA LEU A 456 16.80 3.28 -26.91
C LEU A 456 18.21 2.76 -26.67
N TYR A 457 18.29 1.53 -26.21
CA TYR A 457 19.52 0.79 -26.07
C TYR A 457 20.21 0.59 -27.43
N THR A 458 21.53 0.69 -27.44
CA THR A 458 22.38 0.38 -28.59
C THR A 458 23.69 -0.26 -28.13
N ASP A 459 24.23 -1.15 -28.95
CA ASP A 459 25.56 -1.76 -28.76
C ASP A 459 26.63 -1.08 -29.63
N ASP A 460 26.29 0.02 -30.31
CA ASP A 460 27.19 0.69 -31.24
C ASP A 460 28.36 1.36 -30.51
N GLU A 461 29.60 1.07 -30.93
CA GLU A 461 30.81 1.63 -30.33
C GLU A 461 30.80 3.18 -30.36
N GLY A 462 30.78 3.80 -29.18
CA GLY A 462 30.87 5.26 -29.02
C GLY A 462 29.54 6.00 -28.85
N GLU A 463 28.41 5.30 -28.81
CA GLU A 463 27.10 5.87 -28.47
C GLU A 463 26.48 5.13 -27.29
N ASP A 464 26.09 5.87 -26.23
CA ASP A 464 25.55 5.25 -25.01
C ASP A 464 24.08 4.82 -25.19
N PHE A 465 23.32 5.54 -26.03
CA PHE A 465 21.92 5.27 -26.35
C PHE A 465 21.47 6.14 -27.54
N TYR A 466 20.40 5.74 -28.22
CA TYR A 466 19.71 6.55 -29.22
C TYR A 466 18.47 7.23 -28.66
N LEU A 467 18.12 8.41 -29.19
CA LEU A 467 16.88 9.10 -28.86
C LEU A 467 15.92 9.08 -30.04
N MET A 468 14.65 8.80 -29.76
CA MET A 468 13.58 8.77 -30.75
C MET A 468 12.38 9.58 -30.28
N LYS A 469 11.75 10.32 -31.20
CA LYS A 469 10.40 10.84 -31.03
C LYS A 469 9.39 9.80 -31.52
N ALA A 470 8.54 9.29 -30.63
CA ALA A 470 7.51 8.33 -30.99
C ALA A 470 6.44 8.95 -31.90
N GLY A 471 6.19 8.34 -33.05
CA GLY A 471 5.15 8.69 -34.02
C GLY A 471 3.84 7.92 -33.84
N SER A 472 3.89 6.78 -33.16
CA SER A 472 2.76 5.91 -32.81
C SER A 472 2.92 5.33 -31.40
N CYS A 473 1.86 4.72 -30.87
CA CYS A 473 1.98 3.79 -29.75
C CYS A 473 2.59 2.46 -30.24
N GLN A 474 2.83 1.52 -29.31
CA GLN A 474 3.26 0.17 -29.66
C GLN A 474 2.24 -0.56 -30.55
N GLU A 475 2.73 -1.32 -31.53
CA GLU A 475 1.92 -2.17 -32.38
C GLU A 475 2.62 -3.48 -32.70
N LYS A 476 1.85 -4.56 -32.87
CA LYS A 476 2.38 -5.86 -33.28
C LYS A 476 2.34 -5.96 -34.80
N LEU A 477 3.49 -6.22 -35.42
CA LEU A 477 3.61 -6.32 -36.87
C LEU A 477 2.78 -7.50 -37.41
N LYS A 478 1.98 -7.22 -38.45
CA LYS A 478 1.15 -8.22 -39.14
C LYS A 478 1.87 -8.90 -40.31
N SER A 479 2.99 -8.35 -40.73
CA SER A 479 3.88 -8.87 -41.76
C SER A 479 5.28 -8.34 -41.48
N SER A 480 6.30 -9.02 -41.99
CA SER A 480 7.68 -8.52 -41.86
C SER A 480 7.85 -7.18 -42.57
N GLU A 481 8.57 -6.24 -41.96
CA GLU A 481 8.76 -4.89 -42.49
C GLU A 481 10.23 -4.47 -42.44
N THR A 482 10.60 -3.51 -43.28
CA THR A 482 11.94 -2.90 -43.30
C THR A 482 11.79 -1.38 -43.26
N ASP A 483 12.58 -0.72 -42.41
CA ASP A 483 12.52 0.74 -42.23
C ASP A 483 13.53 1.51 -43.11
N ASP A 484 13.52 2.85 -43.01
CA ASP A 484 14.41 3.73 -43.80
C ASP A 484 15.89 3.64 -43.39
N TRP A 485 16.17 2.91 -42.31
CA TRP A 485 17.50 2.63 -41.77
C TRP A 485 17.97 1.20 -42.07
N GLN A 486 17.21 0.47 -42.92
CA GLN A 486 17.46 -0.91 -43.32
C GLN A 486 17.30 -1.94 -42.18
N GLY A 487 16.67 -1.56 -41.06
CA GLY A 487 16.30 -2.46 -39.99
C GLY A 487 15.17 -3.38 -40.44
N GLN A 488 15.36 -4.70 -40.29
CA GLN A 488 14.36 -5.71 -40.66
C GLN A 488 13.68 -6.27 -39.42
N TYR A 489 12.35 -6.26 -39.41
CA TYR A 489 11.54 -6.68 -38.27
C TYR A 489 10.58 -7.79 -38.69
N PRO A 490 10.65 -8.97 -38.08
CA PRO A 490 9.80 -10.09 -38.47
C PRO A 490 8.35 -9.89 -38.03
N GLU A 491 7.43 -10.56 -38.73
CA GLU A 491 6.02 -10.66 -38.36
C GLU A 491 5.86 -11.12 -36.90
N GLY A 492 4.90 -10.53 -36.18
CA GLY A 492 4.65 -10.82 -34.76
C GLY A 492 5.52 -10.02 -33.78
N THR A 493 6.50 -9.24 -34.24
CA THR A 493 7.29 -8.36 -33.37
C THR A 493 6.47 -7.16 -32.91
N THR A 494 6.53 -6.83 -31.61
CA THR A 494 5.98 -5.58 -31.08
C THR A 494 6.98 -4.45 -31.29
N VAL A 495 6.55 -3.39 -31.97
CA VAL A 495 7.41 -2.28 -32.41
C VAL A 495 6.80 -0.91 -32.13
N ILE A 496 7.64 0.11 -32.15
CA ILE A 496 7.25 1.53 -32.11
C ILE A 496 7.80 2.20 -33.37
N ARG A 497 7.02 3.10 -33.97
CA ARG A 497 7.46 3.91 -35.10
C ARG A 497 7.77 5.32 -34.66
N GLY A 498 8.79 5.94 -35.26
CA GLY A 498 9.17 7.29 -34.88
C GLY A 498 10.23 7.93 -35.78
N LEU A 499 10.86 8.96 -35.25
CA LEU A 499 11.96 9.69 -35.88
C LEU A 499 13.12 9.78 -34.89
N TYR A 500 14.33 9.43 -35.32
CA TYR A 500 15.54 9.58 -34.50
C TYR A 500 15.95 11.04 -34.32
N TYR A 501 16.60 11.31 -33.20
CA TYR A 501 17.41 12.49 -32.99
C TYR A 501 18.89 12.18 -33.22
N ARG A 502 19.61 13.17 -33.76
CA ARG A 502 21.07 13.17 -33.88
C ARG A 502 21.68 14.03 -32.79
N LYS A 503 22.68 13.52 -32.08
CA LYS A 503 23.48 14.30 -31.12
C LYS A 503 24.21 15.44 -31.84
N THR A 504 24.01 16.67 -31.38
CA THR A 504 24.62 17.90 -31.94
C THR A 504 25.48 18.67 -30.93
N GLY A 505 25.41 18.29 -29.66
CA GLY A 505 26.23 18.79 -28.56
C GLY A 505 26.26 17.77 -27.41
N PRO A 506 26.87 18.10 -26.26
CA PRO A 506 26.99 17.16 -25.13
C PRO A 506 25.64 16.60 -24.66
N LEU A 507 24.61 17.46 -24.57
CA LEU A 507 23.25 17.11 -24.16
C LEU A 507 22.18 17.61 -25.15
N SER A 508 22.61 18.09 -26.32
CA SER A 508 21.75 18.71 -27.32
C SER A 508 21.58 17.79 -28.52
N TYR A 509 20.34 17.64 -28.98
CA TYR A 509 19.99 16.72 -30.07
C TYR A 509 19.04 17.36 -31.07
N SER A 510 19.21 17.06 -32.36
CA SER A 510 18.40 17.58 -33.47
C SER A 510 17.62 16.48 -34.18
N LEU A 511 16.33 16.71 -34.47
CA LEU A 511 15.46 15.71 -35.07
C LEU A 511 15.81 15.46 -36.54
N ILE A 512 16.00 14.20 -36.93
CA ILE A 512 16.23 13.83 -38.34
C ILE A 512 14.88 13.76 -39.05
N LYS A 513 14.51 14.86 -39.70
CA LYS A 513 13.28 14.94 -40.48
C LYS A 513 13.44 14.14 -41.78
N ARG A 514 12.46 13.28 -42.12
CA ARG A 514 12.32 12.50 -43.39
C ARG A 514 12.90 11.07 -43.42
N LYS A 515 13.31 10.51 -42.28
CA LYS A 515 13.62 9.07 -42.17
C LYS A 515 12.86 8.46 -41.00
N ASN A 516 11.91 7.59 -41.28
CA ASN A 516 11.17 6.86 -40.27
C ASN A 516 12.00 5.68 -39.77
N VAL A 517 11.95 5.47 -38.47
CA VAL A 517 12.53 4.30 -37.82
C VAL A 517 11.42 3.42 -37.26
N ILE A 518 11.62 2.11 -37.35
CA ILE A 518 10.87 1.10 -36.60
C ILE A 518 11.82 0.57 -35.52
N VAL A 519 11.39 0.51 -34.26
CA VAL A 519 12.22 -0.02 -33.16
C VAL A 519 11.47 -1.08 -32.39
N SER A 520 12.17 -2.14 -31.95
CA SER A 520 11.57 -3.13 -31.07
C SER A 520 11.31 -2.51 -29.70
N VAL A 521 10.17 -2.83 -29.09
CA VAL A 521 9.86 -2.40 -27.72
C VAL A 521 10.90 -2.86 -26.70
N LYS A 522 11.56 -4.00 -26.97
CA LYS A 522 12.63 -4.55 -26.11
C LYS A 522 13.87 -3.67 -26.01
N SER A 523 14.05 -2.75 -26.96
CA SER A 523 15.19 -1.83 -26.97
C SER A 523 14.90 -0.54 -26.19
N VAL A 524 13.73 -0.39 -25.57
CA VAL A 524 13.36 0.85 -24.86
C VAL A 524 13.97 0.87 -23.46
N LEU A 525 14.79 1.88 -23.18
CA LEU A 525 15.38 2.13 -21.87
C LEU A 525 14.54 3.11 -21.04
N TYR A 526 14.07 4.19 -21.66
CA TYR A 526 13.46 5.31 -20.95
C TYR A 526 12.39 5.99 -21.80
N VAL A 527 11.31 6.46 -21.17
CA VAL A 527 10.22 7.19 -21.82
C VAL A 527 9.85 8.41 -20.99
N THR A 528 9.85 9.59 -21.62
CA THR A 528 9.32 10.81 -21.01
C THR A 528 8.32 11.51 -21.94
N ASN A 529 7.28 12.06 -21.32
CA ASN A 529 6.25 12.87 -21.96
C ASN A 529 6.35 14.36 -21.58
N ASP A 530 7.30 14.70 -20.70
CA ASP A 530 7.39 16.03 -20.08
C ASP A 530 8.27 17.00 -20.89
N ILE A 531 8.95 16.50 -21.92
CA ILE A 531 9.77 17.29 -22.84
C ILE A 531 8.99 17.57 -24.12
N LEU A 532 8.88 18.84 -24.49
CA LEU A 532 8.35 19.24 -25.79
C LEU A 532 9.26 18.72 -26.90
N THR A 533 8.78 17.76 -27.68
CA THR A 533 9.56 17.11 -28.73
C THR A 533 9.60 17.97 -29.99
N ASP A 534 10.39 19.03 -29.98
CA ASP A 534 10.57 19.96 -31.10
C ASP A 534 11.71 19.55 -32.05
N SER A 535 12.12 20.45 -32.95
CA SER A 535 13.17 20.17 -33.94
C SER A 535 14.56 19.99 -33.32
N VAL A 536 14.76 20.54 -32.12
CA VAL A 536 15.96 20.43 -31.28
C VAL A 536 15.50 20.23 -29.85
N ILE A 537 16.16 19.35 -29.11
CA ILE A 537 15.93 19.08 -27.70
C ILE A 537 17.25 19.21 -26.92
N ASP A 538 17.17 19.76 -25.72
CA ASP A 538 18.27 19.77 -24.75
C ASP A 538 17.85 18.90 -23.56
N LEU A 539 18.59 17.82 -23.33
CA LEU A 539 18.39 16.94 -22.19
C LEU A 539 19.00 17.58 -20.94
N SER A 540 18.32 17.45 -19.80
CA SER A 540 18.94 17.79 -18.53
C SER A 540 20.00 16.76 -18.18
N LEU A 541 21.06 17.18 -17.47
CA LEU A 541 22.12 16.28 -17.02
C LEU A 541 21.55 15.10 -16.21
N ALA A 542 20.56 15.37 -15.34
CA ALA A 542 19.91 14.35 -14.52
C ALA A 542 19.20 13.25 -15.35
N ILE A 543 18.48 13.63 -16.41
CA ILE A 543 17.80 12.63 -17.27
C ILE A 543 18.84 11.86 -18.10
N HIS A 544 19.91 12.53 -18.54
CA HIS A 544 20.98 11.88 -19.28
C HIS A 544 21.71 10.82 -18.45
N GLU A 545 22.08 11.15 -17.21
CA GLU A 545 22.71 10.20 -16.26
C GLU A 545 21.78 9.04 -15.90
N GLU A 546 20.47 9.30 -15.78
CA GLU A 546 19.45 8.26 -15.55
C GLU A 546 19.39 7.27 -16.72
N ILE A 547 19.37 7.75 -17.96
CA ILE A 547 19.35 6.88 -19.15
C ILE A 547 20.63 6.04 -19.24
N ILE A 548 21.80 6.64 -18.99
CA ILE A 548 23.08 5.92 -19.01
C ILE A 548 23.07 4.79 -17.97
N GLY A 549 22.61 5.06 -16.74
CA GLY A 549 22.50 4.05 -15.70
C GLY A 549 21.59 2.88 -16.06
N LEU A 550 20.57 3.10 -16.90
CA LEU A 550 19.68 2.04 -17.41
C LEU A 550 20.33 1.24 -18.57
N ALA A 551 21.12 1.91 -19.42
CA ALA A 551 21.87 1.24 -20.49
C ALA A 551 22.94 0.29 -19.93
N GLU A 552 23.66 0.70 -18.89
CA GLU A 552 24.66 -0.14 -18.21
C GLU A 552 24.07 -1.37 -17.53
N GLN A 553 22.79 -1.33 -17.13
CA GLN A 553 22.10 -2.48 -16.54
C GLN A 553 21.60 -3.48 -17.60
N SER A 554 21.36 -3.02 -18.82
CA SER A 554 20.82 -3.83 -19.93
C SER A 554 21.91 -4.56 -20.74
N SER A 555 23.19 -4.24 -20.50
CA SER A 555 24.37 -4.85 -21.13
C SER A 555 24.98 -6.00 -20.30
N LEU A 556 24.37 -6.34 -19.16
CA LEU A 556 24.70 -7.46 -18.26
C LEU A 556 23.69 -8.60 -18.42
#